data_AF-A0A2L0D592-F1
#
_entry.id   AF-A0A2L0D592-F1
#
_cell.length_a   1.000
_cell.length_b   1.000
_cell.length_c   1.000
_cell.angle_alpha   90.00
_cell.angle_beta   90.00
_cell.angle_gamma   90.00
#
_symmetry.space_group_name_H-M   'P 1'
#
loop_
_entity.id
_entity.type
_entity.pdbx_description
1 polymer ?
#
loop_
_entity_poly.entity_id
_entity_poly.type
_entity_poly.pdbx_seq_one_letter_code
_entity_poly.pdbx_strand_id
1 'polypeptide(L)'
;MTKNELNEILDICYIHLMVMKQHLSKTSEFNLDPINQDNLEQINDLLEDIENGIKDGGLPELVVRYISDDTEGLWTEIEPQFKKVGA
;
A
#
# COMPACT_ATOMS: atom_id res chain seq x y z
N MET A 1 -13.01 7.37 -15.53
CA MET A 1 -12.14 8.40 -14.92
C MET A 1 -11.16 8.94 -15.97
N THR A 2 -10.68 10.18 -15.82
CA THR A 2 -9.62 10.75 -16.65
C THR A 2 -8.25 10.21 -16.23
N LYS A 3 -7.25 10.33 -17.11
CA LYS A 3 -5.87 9.93 -16.78
C LYS A 3 -5.34 10.63 -15.52
N ASN A 4 -5.68 11.90 -15.32
CA ASN A 4 -5.25 12.65 -14.14
C ASN A 4 -5.92 12.13 -12.86
N GLU A 5 -7.23 11.86 -12.89
CA GLU A 5 -7.95 11.26 -11.76
C GLU A 5 -7.37 9.88 -11.39
N LEU A 6 -7.03 9.07 -12.39
CA LEU A 6 -6.39 7.77 -12.16
C LEU A 6 -5.01 7.92 -11.51
N ASN A 7 -4.21 8.89 -11.96
CA ASN A 7 -2.90 9.16 -11.37
C ASN A 7 -3.01 9.68 -9.92
N GLU A 8 -3.99 10.55 -9.63
CA GLU A 8 -4.24 11.04 -8.27
C GLU A 8 -4.59 9.90 -7.31
N ILE A 9 -5.38 8.92 -7.75
CA ILE A 9 -5.68 7.71 -6.97
C ILE A 9 -4.40 6.91 -6.70
N LEU A 10 -3.57 6.69 -7.73
CA LEU A 10 -2.31 5.95 -7.59
C LEU A 10 -1.33 6.67 -6.64
N ASP A 11 -1.23 8.00 -6.72
CA ASP A 11 -0.39 8.80 -5.82
C ASP A 11 -0.83 8.63 -4.36
N ILE A 12 -2.14 8.67 -4.08
CA ILE A 12 -2.70 8.44 -2.74
C ILE A 12 -2.36 7.02 -2.25
N CYS A 13 -2.59 6.01 -3.09
CA CYS A 13 -2.30 4.61 -2.74
C CYS A 13 -0.81 4.42 -2.43
N TYR A 14 0.07 4.96 -3.27
CA TYR A 14 1.51 4.87 -3.09
C TYR A 14 1.95 5.47 -1.75
N ILE A 15 1.43 6.65 -1.39
CA ILE A 15 1.73 7.28 -0.09
C ILE A 15 1.28 6.39 1.07
N HIS A 16 0.05 5.86 1.02
CA HIS A 16 -0.47 4.98 2.08
C HIS A 16 0.37 3.70 2.23
N LEU A 17 0.68 3.04 1.11
CA LEU A 17 1.52 1.83 1.08
C LEU A 17 2.90 2.10 1.66
N MET A 18 3.54 3.22 1.32
CA MET A 18 4.84 3.60 1.88
C MET A 18 4.80 3.83 3.39
N VAL A 19 3.74 4.46 3.90
CA VAL A 19 3.54 4.67 5.35
C VAL A 19 3.35 3.34 6.07
N MET A 20 2.51 2.43 5.55
CA MET A 20 2.30 1.09 6.10
C MET A 20 3.58 0.27 6.10
N LYS A 21 4.31 0.26 4.98
CA LYS A 21 5.62 -0.41 4.85
C LYS A 21 6.60 0.08 5.91
N GLN A 22 6.71 1.40 6.09
CA GLN A 22 7.61 1.98 7.07
C GLN A 22 7.22 1.57 8.50
N HIS A 23 5.93 1.55 8.81
CA HIS A 23 5.43 1.14 10.12
C HIS A 23 5.80 -0.32 10.43
N LEU A 24 5.43 -1.24 9.53
CA LEU A 24 5.70 -2.67 9.68
C LEU A 24 7.21 -3.00 9.68
N SER A 25 8.01 -2.27 8.89
CA SER A 25 9.46 -2.43 8.89
C SER A 25 10.11 -1.98 10.20
N LYS A 26 9.57 -0.95 10.87
CA LYS A 26 10.08 -0.50 12.18
C LYS A 26 9.71 -1.45 13.32
N THR A 27 8.51 -2.04 13.28
CA THR A 27 8.12 -3.07 14.25
C THR A 27 8.88 -4.40 14.04
N SER A 28 9.47 -4.61 12.86
CA SER A 28 10.23 -5.82 12.52
C SER A 28 11.54 -6.04 13.30
N GLU A 29 12.13 -4.99 13.90
CA GLU A 29 13.33 -5.13 14.74
C GLU A 29 13.11 -6.06 15.95
N PHE A 30 11.87 -6.43 16.28
CA PHE A 30 11.50 -7.17 17.48
C PHE A 30 10.72 -8.49 17.27
N ASN A 31 10.75 -9.08 16.06
CA ASN A 31 10.03 -10.27 15.56
C ASN A 31 8.82 -9.90 14.69
N LEU A 32 8.92 -10.12 13.37
CA LEU A 32 7.74 -10.12 12.51
C LEU A 32 6.89 -11.36 12.81
N ASP A 33 5.72 -11.13 13.37
CA ASP A 33 4.57 -12.02 13.28
C ASP A 33 4.35 -12.39 11.79
N PRO A 34 4.14 -13.67 11.43
CA PRO A 34 3.85 -14.10 10.06
C PRO A 34 2.80 -13.23 9.34
N ILE A 35 1.82 -12.68 10.05
CA ILE A 35 0.81 -11.77 9.49
C ILE A 35 1.44 -10.46 8.98
N ASN A 36 2.38 -9.90 9.74
CA ASN A 36 3.05 -8.67 9.34
C ASN A 36 4.03 -8.89 8.18
N GLN A 37 4.56 -10.11 8.02
CA GLN A 37 5.36 -10.47 6.86
C GLN A 37 4.50 -10.57 5.61
N ASP A 38 3.36 -11.26 5.68
CA ASP A 38 2.39 -11.37 4.58
C ASP A 38 1.91 -9.98 4.11
N ASN A 39 1.57 -9.11 5.07
CA ASN A 39 1.20 -7.72 4.78
C ASN A 39 2.33 -6.92 4.12
N LEU A 40 3.59 -7.13 4.52
CA LEU A 40 4.75 -6.48 3.89
C LEU A 40 4.97 -6.97 2.46
N GLU A 41 4.78 -8.27 2.20
CA GLU A 41 4.86 -8.86 0.86
C GLU A 41 3.78 -8.26 -0.03
N GLN A 42 2.52 -8.23 0.42
CA GLN A 42 1.41 -7.62 -0.34
C GLN A 42 1.63 -6.12 -0.61
N ILE A 43 2.15 -5.37 0.36
CA ILE A 43 2.49 -3.96 0.15
C ILE A 43 3.58 -3.80 -0.92
N ASN A 44 4.59 -4.67 -0.93
CA ASN A 44 5.65 -4.60 -1.94
C ASN A 44 5.12 -4.91 -3.35
N ASP A 45 4.25 -5.90 -3.48
CA ASP A 45 3.63 -6.27 -4.76
C ASP A 45 2.81 -5.09 -5.32
N LEU A 46 1.98 -4.45 -4.48
CA LEU A 46 1.19 -3.28 -4.90
C LEU A 46 2.07 -2.08 -5.27
N LEU A 47 3.17 -1.84 -4.54
CA LEU A 47 4.12 -0.78 -4.89
C LEU A 47 4.79 -1.07 -6.24
N GLU A 48 5.18 -2.32 -6.49
CA GLU A 48 5.75 -2.75 -7.77
C GLU A 48 4.76 -2.57 -8.93
N ASP A 49 3.49 -2.94 -8.73
CA ASP A 49 2.43 -2.74 -9.73
C ASP A 49 2.23 -1.26 -10.10
N ILE A 50 2.24 -0.37 -9.10
CA ILE A 50 2.15 1.07 -9.31
C ILE A 50 3.38 1.57 -10.08
N GLU A 51 4.59 1.20 -9.65
CA GLU A 51 5.84 1.65 -10.28
C GLU A 51 5.97 1.18 -11.73
N ASN A 52 5.62 -0.09 -12.00
CA ASN A 52 5.64 -0.65 -13.35
C ASN A 52 4.55 -0.01 -14.22
N GLY A 53 3.35 0.18 -13.67
CA GLY A 53 2.29 0.91 -14.34
C GLY A 53 2.68 2.33 -14.75
N ILE A 54 3.41 3.05 -13.90
CA ILE A 54 3.95 4.38 -14.23
C ILE A 54 5.00 4.30 -15.34
N LYS A 55 5.93 3.34 -15.26
CA LYS A 55 6.96 3.11 -16.30
C LYS A 55 6.35 2.81 -17.67
N ASP A 56 5.24 2.07 -17.70
CA ASP A 56 4.53 1.68 -18.92
C ASP A 56 3.60 2.78 -19.47
N GLY A 57 3.51 3.92 -18.80
CA GLY A 57 2.77 5.11 -19.26
C GLY A 57 1.38 5.29 -18.64
N GLY A 58 1.03 4.48 -17.65
CA GLY A 58 -0.20 4.53 -16.86
C GLY A 58 -0.90 3.17 -16.77
N LEU A 59 -1.84 3.06 -15.83
CA LEU A 59 -2.64 1.86 -15.61
C LEU A 59 -4.07 2.01 -16.15
N PRO A 60 -4.71 0.92 -16.61
CA PRO A 60 -6.14 0.91 -16.90
C PRO A 60 -6.97 1.24 -15.65
N GLU A 61 -8.12 1.90 -15.83
CA GLU A 61 -9.04 2.26 -14.74
C GLU A 61 -9.40 1.07 -13.84
N LEU A 62 -9.60 -0.11 -14.43
CA LEU A 62 -9.92 -1.33 -13.67
C LEU A 62 -8.78 -1.72 -12.71
N VAL A 63 -7.53 -1.62 -13.16
CA VAL A 63 -6.34 -1.95 -12.34
C VAL A 63 -6.17 -0.94 -11.21
N VAL A 64 -6.37 0.35 -11.51
CA VAL A 64 -6.32 1.41 -10.49
C VAL A 64 -7.36 1.18 -9.39
N ARG A 65 -8.57 0.74 -9.75
CA ARG A 65 -9.60 0.39 -8.76
C ARG A 65 -9.17 -0.79 -7.88
N TYR A 66 -8.62 -1.86 -8.47
CA TYR A 66 -8.12 -2.99 -7.69
C TYR A 66 -7.01 -2.57 -6.71
N ILE A 67 -6.04 -1.78 -7.16
CA ILE A 67 -4.98 -1.25 -6.28
C ILE A 67 -5.57 -0.41 -5.15
N SER A 68 -6.58 0.42 -5.45
CA SER A 68 -7.26 1.22 -4.44
C SER A 68 -7.98 0.36 -3.40
N ASP A 69 -8.77 -0.63 -3.85
CA ASP A 69 -9.53 -1.52 -2.99
C ASP A 69 -8.59 -2.36 -2.10
N ASP A 70 -7.51 -2.91 -2.67
CA ASP A 70 -6.51 -3.69 -1.94
C ASP A 70 -5.74 -2.83 -0.93
N THR A 71 -5.42 -1.58 -1.28
CA THR A 71 -4.77 -0.62 -0.36
C THR A 71 -5.68 -0.28 0.81
N GLU A 72 -7.00 -0.11 0.59
CA GLU A 72 -7.97 0.15 1.65
C GLU A 72 -8.17 -1.08 2.57
N GLY A 73 -8.19 -2.28 1.98
CA GLY A 73 -8.20 -3.54 2.71
C GLY A 73 -7.00 -3.66 3.66
N LEU A 74 -5.79 -3.51 3.13
CA LEU A 74 -4.55 -3.52 3.90
C LEU A 74 -4.55 -2.45 5.01
N TRP A 75 -5.01 -1.23 4.69
CA TRP A 75 -5.09 -0.17 5.69
C TRP A 75 -5.98 -0.56 6.87
N THR A 76 -7.14 -1.16 6.60
CA THR A 76 -8.08 -1.60 7.65
C THR A 76 -7.44 -2.62 8.60
N GLU A 77 -6.56 -3.48 8.08
CA GLU A 77 -5.84 -4.49 8.87
C GLU A 77 -4.68 -3.90 9.67
N ILE A 78 -3.98 -2.89 9.13
CA ILE A 78 -2.75 -2.33 9.72
C ILE A 78 -3.06 -1.13 10.64
N GLU A 79 -4.10 -0.32 10.38
CA GLU A 79 -4.48 0.87 11.17
C GLU A 79 -4.49 0.63 12.69
N PRO A 80 -5.03 -0.50 13.21
CA PRO A 80 -5.04 -0.77 14.65
C PRO A 80 -3.64 -0.82 15.28
N GLN A 81 -2.61 -1.17 14.50
CA GLN A 81 -1.22 -1.26 14.96
C GLN A 81 -0.58 0.13 15.13
N PHE A 82 -0.97 1.11 14.32
CA PHE A 82 -0.51 2.50 14.45
C PHE A 82 -0.92 3.14 15.79
N LYS A 83 -2.09 2.77 16.33
CA LYS A 83 -2.62 3.34 17.59
C LYS A 83 -1.87 2.86 18.84
N LYS A 84 -1.09 1.77 18.77
CA LYS A 84 -0.33 1.23 19.91
C LYS A 84 0.95 2.01 20.23
N VAL A 85 1.41 2.93 19.37
CA VAL A 85 2.70 3.65 19.52
C VAL A 85 2.54 5.04 20.19
N GLY A 86 1.38 5.34 20.77
CA GLY A 86 1.04 6.66 21.30
C GLY A 86 0.47 6.70 22.73
N ALA A 87 0.95 5.85 23.64
CA ALA A 87 0.60 5.89 25.08
C ALA A 87 1.86 5.86 25.96
#